data_AF-T1IL83-F1
#
_entry.id   AF-T1IL83-F1
#
_cell.length_a   1.000
_cell.length_b   1.000
_cell.length_c   1.000
_cell.angle_alpha   90.00
_cell.angle_beta   90.00
_cell.angle_gamma   90.00
#
_symmetry.space_group_name_H-M   'P 1'
#
loop_
_entity.id
_entity.type
_entity.pdbx_description
1 polymer ?
#
loop_
_entity_poly.entity_id
_entity_poly.type
_entity_poly.pdbx_seq_one_letter_code
_entity_poly.pdbx_strand_id
1 'polypeptide(L)'
;MLKKSDDKSCRAHYLRKIKKFRSEGRNIIFLDETWIFLGHGQRLIIVHAGSRKGFVTGALLFFISKKTGDDRQDMDGKAFEKWFEETLLPLLEENSVVVMDNAPYHSVQADNVPQRNWSKGEMQKWLRQNSVHFDIQMIKSKLWSLIKDIKSRFQKFKVDEIALKAGHEVLRLPPRHCILNPIEMAWSQVKDFVTKKMRQLN
;
A
#
# COMPACT_ATOMS: atom_id res chain seq x y z
N MET A 1 -3.03 -24.78 -6.70
CA MET A 1 -2.00 -24.29 -7.65
C MET A 1 -2.51 -23.03 -8.35
N LEU A 2 -2.15 -21.84 -7.87
CA LEU A 2 -2.36 -20.56 -8.58
C LEU A 2 -1.02 -20.09 -9.14
N LYS A 3 -0.93 -20.25 -10.47
CA LYS A 3 -0.01 -19.76 -11.51
C LYS A 3 1.28 -19.03 -11.08
N LYS A 4 2.43 -19.71 -11.24
CA LYS A 4 3.78 -19.11 -11.35
C LYS A 4 3.96 -18.14 -12.55
N SER A 5 3.02 -18.12 -13.51
CA SER A 5 3.11 -17.25 -14.70
C SER A 5 2.70 -15.79 -14.44
N ASP A 6 1.72 -15.57 -13.57
CA ASP A 6 1.20 -14.22 -13.29
C ASP A 6 2.22 -13.36 -12.53
N ASP A 7 3.02 -14.00 -11.67
CA ASP A 7 4.07 -13.37 -10.87
C ASP A 7 5.18 -12.71 -11.72
N LYS A 8 5.66 -13.41 -12.76
CA LYS A 8 6.66 -12.86 -13.71
C LYS A 8 6.11 -11.68 -14.51
N SER A 9 4.83 -11.75 -14.89
CA SER A 9 4.16 -10.68 -15.65
C SER A 9 4.01 -9.41 -14.80
N CYS A 10 3.54 -9.56 -13.56
CA CYS A 10 3.42 -8.45 -12.60
C CYS A 10 4.77 -7.77 -12.33
N ARG A 11 5.84 -8.56 -12.12
CA ARG A 11 7.19 -8.03 -11.92
C ARG A 11 7.70 -7.27 -13.15
N ALA A 12 7.52 -7.82 -14.35
CA ALA A 12 7.93 -7.16 -15.58
C ALA A 12 7.16 -5.85 -15.80
N HIS A 13 5.86 -5.83 -15.52
CA HIS A 13 5.02 -4.63 -15.59
C HIS A 13 5.53 -3.54 -14.63
N TYR A 14 5.75 -3.89 -13.37
CA TYR A 14 6.29 -2.97 -12.37
C TYR A 14 7.63 -2.37 -12.79
N LEU A 15 8.57 -3.21 -13.23
CA LEU A 15 9.90 -2.76 -13.66
C LEU A 15 9.82 -1.83 -14.88
N ARG A 16 8.90 -2.08 -15.82
CA ARG A 16 8.64 -1.18 -16.96
C ARG A 16 8.11 0.18 -16.48
N LYS A 17 7.17 0.21 -15.53
CA LYS A 17 6.67 1.46 -14.93
C LYS A 17 7.79 2.23 -14.22
N ILE A 18 8.59 1.57 -13.38
CA ILE A 18 9.75 2.19 -12.74
C ILE A 18 10.72 2.77 -13.77
N LYS A 19 11.02 2.03 -14.86
CA LYS A 19 11.88 2.52 -15.95
C LYS A 19 11.29 3.76 -16.62
N LYS A 20 9.98 3.75 -16.91
CA LYS A 20 9.25 4.88 -17.50
C LYS A 20 9.33 6.13 -16.61
N PHE A 21 8.98 6.00 -15.32
CA PHE A 21 9.04 7.13 -14.39
C PHE A 21 10.44 7.72 -14.25
N ARG A 22 11.47 6.85 -14.25
CA ARG A 22 12.87 7.31 -14.29
C ARG A 22 13.22 8.06 -15.57
N SER A 23 12.77 7.59 -16.73
CA SER A 23 13.01 8.32 -18.00
C SER A 23 12.26 9.64 -18.10
N GLU A 24 11.13 9.76 -17.40
CA GLU A 24 10.36 11.01 -17.29
C GLU A 24 10.94 11.97 -16.24
N GLY A 25 12.01 11.59 -15.53
CA GLY A 25 12.60 12.41 -14.47
C GLY A 25 11.73 12.51 -13.21
N ARG A 26 10.69 11.67 -13.06
CA ARG A 26 9.81 11.71 -11.90
C ARG A 26 10.55 11.29 -10.63
N ASN A 27 10.28 12.00 -9.54
CA ASN A 27 10.78 11.63 -8.23
C ASN A 27 10.04 10.38 -7.72
N ILE A 28 10.78 9.31 -7.41
CA ILE A 28 10.22 8.05 -6.94
C ILE A 28 10.52 7.90 -5.45
N ILE A 29 9.45 7.93 -4.66
CA ILE A 29 9.46 7.83 -3.22
C ILE A 29 9.06 6.41 -2.83
N PHE A 30 9.88 5.75 -2.04
CA PHE A 30 9.61 4.42 -1.50
C PHE A 30 9.26 4.56 -0.04
N LEU A 31 8.10 4.06 0.37
CA LEU A 31 7.69 4.01 1.77
C LEU A 31 7.52 2.56 2.22
N ASP A 32 7.66 2.38 3.53
CA ASP A 32 7.45 1.11 4.21
C ASP A 32 7.44 1.31 5.72
N GLU A 33 6.96 0.29 6.43
CA GLU A 33 6.97 0.20 7.87
C GLU A 33 7.99 -0.83 8.36
N THR A 34 8.53 -0.60 9.55
CA THR A 34 9.42 -1.57 10.18
C THR A 34 9.21 -1.67 11.69
N TRP A 35 9.46 -2.87 12.21
CA TRP A 35 9.23 -3.21 13.61
C TRP A 35 10.54 -3.66 14.25
N ILE A 36 10.83 -3.11 15.43
CA ILE A 36 11.98 -3.47 16.24
C ILE A 36 11.48 -3.96 17.60
N PHE A 37 11.87 -5.19 17.97
CA PHE A 37 11.52 -5.74 19.27
C PHE A 37 12.37 -5.09 20.37
N LEU A 38 11.69 -4.50 21.36
CA LEU A 38 12.36 -3.81 22.48
C LEU A 38 12.56 -4.70 23.72
N GLY A 39 12.02 -5.92 23.71
CA GLY A 39 11.89 -6.77 24.90
C GLY A 39 10.56 -6.56 25.62
N HIS A 40 10.28 -7.39 26.63
CA HIS A 40 9.05 -7.34 27.46
C HIS A 40 7.72 -7.24 26.66
N GLY A 41 7.70 -7.76 25.43
CA GLY A 41 6.53 -7.71 24.56
C GLY A 41 6.25 -6.36 23.91
N GLN A 42 7.18 -5.39 23.98
CA GLN A 42 7.08 -4.09 23.32
C GLN A 42 7.72 -4.11 21.92
N ARG A 43 7.17 -3.30 21.02
CA ARG A 43 7.68 -3.11 19.66
C ARG A 43 7.75 -1.63 19.34
N LEU A 44 8.90 -1.16 18.86
CA LEU A 44 9.00 0.12 18.17
C LEU A 44 8.52 -0.07 16.74
N ILE A 45 7.52 0.70 16.35
CA ILE A 45 6.98 0.78 15.00
C ILE A 45 7.53 2.07 14.39
N ILE A 46 8.12 1.95 13.21
CA ILE A 46 8.68 3.08 12.45
C ILE A 46 8.08 3.06 11.06
N VAL A 47 7.62 4.21 10.60
CA VAL A 47 7.09 4.43 9.26
C VAL A 47 7.83 5.60 8.64
N HIS A 48 8.31 5.41 7.42
CA HIS A 48 9.04 6.46 6.73
C HIS A 48 9.00 6.27 5.22
N ALA A 49 9.55 7.26 4.53
CA ALA A 49 9.63 7.30 3.09
C ALA A 49 10.98 7.89 2.68
N GLY A 50 11.52 7.41 1.57
CA GLY A 50 12.80 7.86 1.05
C GLY A 50 12.92 7.70 -0.45
N SER A 51 13.87 8.42 -1.04
CA SER A 51 14.19 8.35 -2.45
C SER A 51 15.70 8.11 -2.62
N ARG A 52 16.19 8.27 -3.86
CA ARG A 52 17.64 8.27 -4.12
C ARG A 52 18.39 9.41 -3.40
N LYS A 53 17.69 10.45 -2.95
CA LYS A 53 18.24 11.58 -2.18
C LYS A 53 18.33 11.29 -0.67
N GLY A 54 17.91 10.10 -0.23
CA GLY A 54 17.80 9.74 1.18
C GLY A 54 16.36 9.79 1.68
N PHE A 55 16.19 9.73 3.01
CA PHE A 55 14.89 9.83 3.65
C PHE A 55 14.27 11.23 3.45
N VAL A 56 12.95 11.29 3.36
CA VAL A 56 12.19 12.54 3.25
C VAL A 56 12.18 13.23 4.61
N THR A 57 12.96 14.30 4.77
CA THR A 57 13.05 15.04 6.05
C THR A 57 11.66 15.50 6.51
N GLY A 58 11.31 15.18 7.76
CA GLY A 58 10.00 15.50 8.35
C GLY A 58 8.95 14.40 8.22
N ALA A 59 9.18 13.36 7.39
CA ALA A 59 8.21 12.28 7.18
C ALA A 59 8.34 11.10 8.17
N LEU A 60 9.21 11.19 9.17
CA LEU A 60 9.41 10.10 10.14
C LEU A 60 8.24 10.03 11.12
N LEU A 61 7.56 8.90 11.16
CA LEU A 61 6.60 8.56 12.20
C LEU A 61 7.11 7.34 12.98
N PHE A 62 7.10 7.40 14.31
CA PHE A 62 7.39 6.22 15.13
C PHE A 62 6.59 6.26 16.43
N PHE A 63 6.29 5.07 16.96
CA PHE A 63 5.61 4.89 18.25
C PHE A 63 5.90 3.51 18.82
N ILE A 64 5.68 3.34 20.12
CA ILE A 64 5.90 2.06 20.81
C ILE A 64 4.55 1.40 21.05
N SER A 65 4.36 0.22 20.47
CA SER A 65 3.23 -0.66 20.77
C SER A 65 3.52 -1.42 22.08
N LYS A 66 2.59 -1.32 23.05
CA LYS A 66 2.64 -1.99 24.36
C LYS A 66 1.61 -3.13 24.41
N LYS A 67 1.94 -4.20 25.15
CA LYS A 67 1.16 -5.45 25.17
C LYS A 67 -0.07 -5.44 26.09
N THR A 68 -0.39 -4.34 26.78
CA THR A 68 -1.41 -4.31 27.86
C THR A 68 -2.62 -3.47 27.51
N GLY A 69 -3.81 -4.09 27.50
CA GLY A 69 -5.13 -3.41 27.41
C GLY A 69 -5.75 -3.33 26.01
N ASP A 70 -6.97 -2.79 25.95
CA ASP A 70 -7.72 -2.47 24.72
C ASP A 70 -7.07 -1.36 23.86
N ASP A 71 -6.07 -0.65 24.43
CA ASP A 71 -5.36 0.47 23.81
C ASP A 71 -4.13 0.02 22.98
N ARG A 72 -4.31 -1.00 22.14
CA ARG A 72 -3.27 -1.42 21.19
C ARG A 72 -3.10 -0.36 20.10
N GLN A 73 -2.09 0.50 20.24
CA GLN A 73 -1.64 1.38 19.16
C GLN A 73 -0.66 0.61 18.26
N ASP A 74 -1.20 -0.19 17.34
CA ASP A 74 -0.47 -0.69 16.18
C ASP A 74 -0.75 0.23 14.98
N MET A 75 0.08 0.17 13.94
CA MET A 75 -0.22 0.90 12.70
C MET A 75 -1.53 0.34 12.11
N ASP A 76 -2.52 1.22 11.95
CA ASP A 76 -3.80 0.91 11.31
C ASP A 76 -4.03 1.80 10.07
N GLY A 77 -5.10 1.52 9.32
CA GLY A 77 -5.40 2.24 8.09
C GLY A 77 -5.64 3.74 8.30
N LYS A 78 -6.22 4.14 9.44
CA LYS A 78 -6.50 5.56 9.72
C LYS A 78 -5.22 6.32 10.06
N ALA A 79 -4.37 5.73 10.89
CA ALA A 79 -3.07 6.30 11.25
C ALA A 79 -2.17 6.42 10.01
N PHE A 80 -2.15 5.39 9.15
CA PHE A 80 -1.42 5.43 7.89
C PHE A 80 -1.96 6.50 6.95
N GLU A 81 -3.27 6.54 6.71
CA GLU A 81 -3.89 7.54 5.84
C GLU A 81 -3.60 8.96 6.32
N LYS A 82 -3.71 9.21 7.63
CA LYS A 82 -3.39 10.51 8.23
C LYS A 82 -1.93 10.89 8.01
N TRP A 83 -1.00 10.00 8.30
CA TRP A 83 0.43 10.25 8.06
C TRP A 83 0.72 10.48 6.58
N PHE A 84 0.12 9.68 5.71
CA PHE A 84 0.29 9.80 4.27
C PHE A 84 -0.18 11.19 3.78
N GLU A 85 -1.42 11.57 4.09
CA GLU A 85 -2.05 12.80 3.63
C GLU A 85 -1.47 14.06 4.29
N GLU A 86 -1.36 14.07 5.62
CA GLU A 86 -1.01 15.28 6.38
C GLU A 86 0.51 15.47 6.54
N THR A 87 1.29 14.39 6.47
CA THR A 87 2.75 14.45 6.69
C THR A 87 3.54 14.20 5.43
N LEU A 88 3.33 13.07 4.74
CA LEU A 88 4.18 12.68 3.62
C LEU A 88 3.93 13.54 2.38
N LEU A 89 2.69 13.58 1.88
CA LEU A 89 2.38 14.24 0.60
C LEU A 89 2.81 15.73 0.54
N PRO A 90 2.60 16.55 1.59
CA PRO A 90 3.03 17.96 1.56
C PRO A 90 4.54 18.15 1.44
N LEU A 91 5.34 17.13 1.75
CA LEU A 91 6.81 17.16 1.68
C LEU A 91 7.35 16.68 0.32
N LEU A 92 6.49 16.21 -0.59
CA LEU A 92 6.91 15.65 -1.86
C LEU A 92 7.03 16.72 -2.94
N GLU A 93 8.00 16.53 -3.84
CA GLU A 93 8.08 17.29 -5.08
C GLU A 93 6.83 17.01 -5.94
N GLU A 94 6.36 18.00 -6.70
CA GLU A 94 5.22 17.85 -7.60
C GLU A 94 5.38 16.63 -8.53
N ASN A 95 4.26 15.98 -8.85
CA ASN A 95 4.23 14.84 -9.77
C ASN A 95 5.12 13.65 -9.34
N SER A 96 5.44 13.53 -8.05
CA SER A 96 6.12 12.36 -7.48
C SER A 96 5.32 11.06 -7.66
N VAL A 97 6.04 9.93 -7.66
CA VAL A 97 5.49 8.57 -7.63
C VAL A 97 5.77 7.97 -6.26
N VAL A 98 4.73 7.51 -5.57
CA VAL A 98 4.85 6.85 -4.27
C VAL A 98 4.72 5.34 -4.44
N VAL A 99 5.78 4.63 -4.07
CA VAL A 99 5.88 3.17 -4.11
C VAL A 99 5.63 2.61 -2.72
N MET A 100 4.70 1.66 -2.64
CA MET A 100 4.35 0.97 -1.40
C MET A 100 3.88 -0.46 -1.66
N ASP A 101 3.79 -1.28 -0.62
CA ASP A 101 3.30 -2.65 -0.73
C ASP A 101 1.77 -2.73 -0.83
N ASN A 102 1.21 -3.93 -0.67
CA ASN A 102 -0.24 -4.16 -0.72
C ASN A 102 -0.77 -4.59 0.66
N ALA A 103 -0.20 -4.09 1.75
CA ALA A 103 -0.71 -4.37 3.09
C ALA A 103 -2.20 -3.99 3.16
N PRO A 104 -3.03 -4.75 3.92
CA PRO A 104 -4.46 -4.51 4.00
C PRO A 104 -4.82 -3.07 4.38
N TYR A 105 -4.04 -2.47 5.29
CA TYR A 105 -4.27 -1.10 5.75
C TYR A 105 -3.81 -0.01 4.76
N HIS A 106 -2.96 -0.32 3.77
CA HIS A 106 -2.72 0.59 2.64
C HIS A 106 -3.76 0.44 1.52
N SER A 107 -4.54 -0.63 1.56
CA SER A 107 -5.45 -1.08 0.49
C SER A 107 -6.92 -0.90 0.88
N VAL A 108 -7.22 0.08 1.74
CA VAL A 108 -8.59 0.47 2.10
C VAL A 108 -9.31 0.95 0.84
N GLN A 109 -10.44 0.31 0.51
CA GLN A 109 -11.19 0.61 -0.72
C GLN A 109 -11.85 1.99 -0.62
N ALA A 110 -11.72 2.80 -1.68
CA ALA A 110 -12.36 4.11 -1.79
C ALA A 110 -13.86 3.98 -2.16
N ASP A 111 -14.20 2.94 -2.93
CA ASP A 111 -15.53 2.70 -3.49
C ASP A 111 -16.23 1.48 -2.87
N ASN A 112 -17.55 1.43 -3.04
CA ASN A 112 -18.40 0.29 -2.73
C ASN A 112 -18.12 -0.84 -3.75
N VAL A 113 -17.04 -1.60 -3.56
CA VAL A 113 -16.69 -2.75 -4.41
C VAL A 113 -17.67 -3.88 -4.12
N PRO A 114 -18.15 -4.62 -5.15
CA PRO A 114 -19.13 -5.66 -4.91
C PRO A 114 -18.58 -6.75 -4.00
N GLN A 115 -19.38 -7.11 -3.01
CA GLN A 115 -19.10 -8.23 -2.12
C GLN A 115 -19.96 -9.44 -2.48
N ARG A 116 -19.52 -10.63 -2.07
CA ARG A 116 -20.22 -11.89 -2.40
C ARG A 116 -21.65 -11.93 -1.82
N ASN A 117 -21.88 -11.22 -0.73
CA ASN A 117 -23.17 -11.13 -0.05
C ASN A 117 -24.17 -10.18 -0.75
N TRP A 118 -23.72 -9.25 -1.61
CA TRP A 118 -24.59 -8.31 -2.34
C TRP A 118 -25.75 -8.99 -3.05
N SER A 119 -26.92 -8.35 -3.04
CA SER A 119 -28.10 -8.78 -3.79
C SER A 119 -27.84 -8.79 -5.31
N LYS A 120 -28.68 -9.51 -6.05
CA LYS A 120 -28.65 -9.49 -7.53
C LYS A 120 -28.78 -8.06 -8.05
N GLY A 121 -29.67 -7.25 -7.46
CA GLY A 121 -29.89 -5.86 -7.85
C GLY A 121 -28.65 -4.97 -7.65
N GLU A 122 -27.96 -5.11 -6.50
CA GLU A 122 -26.72 -4.36 -6.23
C GLU A 122 -25.60 -4.73 -7.22
N MET A 123 -25.42 -6.02 -7.52
CA MET A 123 -24.46 -6.49 -8.52
C MET A 123 -24.76 -5.92 -9.91
N GLN A 124 -26.02 -5.92 -10.33
CA GLN A 124 -26.44 -5.35 -11.61
C GLN A 124 -26.26 -3.84 -11.68
N LYS A 125 -26.58 -3.12 -10.59
CA LYS A 125 -26.38 -1.67 -10.48
C LYS A 125 -24.91 -1.32 -10.67
N TRP A 126 -24.00 -2.02 -9.98
CA TRP A 126 -22.58 -1.77 -10.09
C TRP A 126 -22.02 -2.09 -11.48
N LEU A 127 -22.45 -3.19 -12.11
CA LEU A 127 -22.06 -3.51 -13.49
C LEU A 127 -22.50 -2.40 -14.46
N ARG A 128 -23.73 -1.86 -14.31
CA ARG A 128 -24.21 -0.72 -15.12
C ARG A 128 -23.38 0.54 -14.88
N GLN A 129 -23.10 0.88 -13.62
CA GLN A 129 -22.30 2.06 -13.27
C GLN A 129 -20.89 2.02 -13.84
N ASN A 130 -20.30 0.83 -13.95
CA ASN A 130 -18.97 0.62 -14.51
C ASN A 130 -18.98 0.30 -16.02
N SER A 131 -20.11 0.53 -16.71
CA SER A 131 -20.27 0.30 -18.15
C SER A 131 -19.94 -1.12 -18.62
N VAL A 132 -20.21 -2.12 -17.77
CA VAL A 132 -19.99 -3.54 -18.08
C VAL A 132 -21.29 -4.13 -18.63
N HIS A 133 -21.24 -4.73 -19.81
CA HIS A 133 -22.38 -5.43 -20.39
C HIS A 133 -22.65 -6.76 -19.68
N PHE A 134 -23.92 -7.05 -19.38
CA PHE A 134 -24.37 -8.31 -18.78
C PHE A 134 -25.83 -8.57 -19.14
N ASP A 135 -26.26 -9.82 -19.05
CA ASP A 135 -27.65 -10.21 -19.20
C ASP A 135 -28.42 -10.03 -17.87
N ILE A 136 -29.52 -9.29 -17.89
CA ILE A 136 -30.36 -8.99 -16.73
C ILE A 136 -30.99 -10.26 -16.11
N GLN A 137 -31.13 -11.33 -16.88
CA GLN A 137 -31.65 -12.62 -16.41
C GLN A 137 -30.59 -13.47 -15.70
N MET A 138 -29.31 -13.11 -15.77
CA MET A 138 -28.25 -13.86 -15.08
C MET A 138 -28.54 -14.05 -13.60
N ILE A 139 -28.31 -15.27 -13.12
CA ILE A 139 -28.38 -15.60 -11.70
C ILE A 139 -27.22 -14.96 -10.92
N LYS A 140 -27.41 -14.75 -9.61
CA LYS A 140 -26.43 -14.10 -8.73
C LYS A 140 -25.02 -14.70 -8.82
N SER A 141 -24.90 -16.03 -8.93
CA SER A 141 -23.60 -16.69 -9.05
C SER A 141 -22.85 -16.35 -10.35
N LYS A 142 -23.56 -16.24 -11.48
CA LYS A 142 -22.98 -15.85 -12.77
C LYS A 142 -22.56 -14.38 -12.76
N LEU A 143 -23.40 -13.49 -12.21
CA LEU A 143 -23.06 -12.08 -12.02
C LEU A 143 -21.83 -11.92 -11.12
N TRP A 144 -21.75 -12.68 -10.03
CA TRP A 144 -20.58 -12.68 -9.15
C TRP A 144 -19.32 -13.19 -9.86
N SER A 145 -19.42 -14.22 -10.72
CA SER A 145 -18.27 -14.69 -11.50
C SER A 145 -17.75 -13.60 -12.42
N LEU A 146 -18.64 -12.94 -13.18
CA LEU A 146 -18.29 -11.82 -14.06
C LEU A 146 -17.61 -10.69 -13.28
N ILE A 147 -18.20 -10.30 -12.16
CA ILE A 147 -17.64 -9.28 -11.28
C ILE A 147 -16.26 -9.71 -10.75
N LYS A 148 -16.11 -10.96 -10.32
CA LYS A 148 -14.84 -11.47 -9.77
C LYS A 148 -13.70 -11.36 -10.79
N ASP A 149 -14.00 -11.54 -12.07
CA ASP A 149 -13.00 -11.50 -13.15
C ASP A 149 -12.59 -10.07 -13.52
N ILE A 150 -13.43 -9.07 -13.25
CA ILE A 150 -13.18 -7.67 -13.64
C ILE A 150 -12.95 -6.72 -12.47
N LYS A 151 -13.34 -7.09 -11.24
CA LYS A 151 -13.35 -6.18 -10.07
C LYS A 151 -12.00 -5.55 -9.79
N SER A 152 -10.90 -6.25 -10.07
CA SER A 152 -9.55 -5.73 -9.86
C SER A 152 -9.23 -4.55 -10.77
N ARG A 153 -9.93 -4.40 -11.91
CA ARG A 153 -9.79 -3.26 -12.83
C ARG A 153 -10.47 -1.99 -12.31
N PHE A 154 -11.43 -2.15 -11.41
CA PHE A 154 -12.24 -1.06 -10.84
C PHE A 154 -11.95 -0.85 -9.36
N GLN A 155 -10.96 -1.57 -8.82
CA GLN A 155 -10.59 -1.43 -7.42
C GLN A 155 -9.81 -0.14 -7.26
N LYS A 156 -10.46 0.85 -6.63
CA LYS A 156 -9.81 2.08 -6.18
C LYS A 156 -9.50 2.00 -4.71
N PHE A 157 -8.34 2.50 -4.33
CA PHE A 157 -7.91 2.59 -2.95
C PHE A 157 -7.92 4.04 -2.50
N LYS A 158 -8.32 4.28 -1.25
CA LYS A 158 -8.46 5.62 -0.70
C LYS A 158 -7.14 6.39 -0.77
N VAL A 159 -6.04 5.73 -0.42
CA VAL A 159 -4.68 6.29 -0.51
C VAL A 159 -4.30 6.69 -1.93
N ASP A 160 -4.69 5.90 -2.93
CA ASP A 160 -4.42 6.20 -4.34
C ASP A 160 -5.19 7.45 -4.80
N GLU A 161 -6.43 7.65 -4.33
CA GLU A 161 -7.21 8.85 -4.61
C GLU A 161 -6.66 10.09 -3.89
N ILE A 162 -6.22 9.95 -2.64
CA ILE A 162 -5.58 11.02 -1.87
C ILE A 162 -4.30 11.47 -2.60
N ALA A 163 -3.45 10.52 -2.99
CA ALA A 163 -2.24 10.81 -3.77
C ALA A 163 -2.56 11.54 -5.08
N LEU A 164 -3.55 11.04 -5.83
CA LEU A 164 -3.95 11.64 -7.11
C LEU A 164 -4.46 13.07 -6.94
N LYS A 165 -5.26 13.35 -5.90
CA LYS A 165 -5.75 14.70 -5.59
C LYS A 165 -4.62 15.66 -5.24
N ALA A 166 -3.56 15.17 -4.61
CA ALA A 166 -2.34 15.93 -4.34
C ALA A 166 -1.38 16.01 -5.56
N GLY A 167 -1.75 15.47 -6.71
CA GLY A 167 -0.93 15.52 -7.93
C GLY A 167 0.17 14.45 -8.01
N HIS A 168 0.04 13.35 -7.26
CA HIS A 168 1.00 12.24 -7.22
C HIS A 168 0.40 10.93 -7.77
N GLU A 169 1.25 9.98 -8.15
CA GLU A 169 0.83 8.63 -8.57
C GLU A 169 1.28 7.58 -7.58
N VAL A 170 0.43 6.60 -7.27
CA VAL A 170 0.80 5.41 -6.49
C VAL A 170 1.23 4.27 -7.42
N LEU A 171 2.34 3.61 -7.08
CA LEU A 171 2.78 2.37 -7.72
C LEU A 171 2.93 1.26 -6.67
N ARG A 172 2.04 0.26 -6.73
CA ARG A 172 2.10 -0.90 -5.83
C ARG A 172 3.19 -1.89 -6.22
N LEU A 173 3.88 -2.45 -5.22
CA LEU A 173 4.84 -3.53 -5.43
C LEU A 173 4.16 -4.79 -5.96
N PRO A 174 4.85 -5.61 -6.77
CA PRO A 174 4.38 -6.94 -7.12
C PRO A 174 4.25 -7.81 -5.86
N PRO A 175 3.20 -8.65 -5.74
CA PRO A 175 2.99 -9.49 -4.58
C PRO A 175 4.20 -10.40 -4.27
N ARG A 176 4.69 -10.39 -3.02
CA ARG A 176 5.87 -11.16 -2.56
C ARG A 176 7.21 -10.75 -3.18
N HIS A 177 7.36 -9.51 -3.63
CA HIS A 177 8.63 -8.97 -4.14
C HIS A 177 9.11 -7.76 -3.33
N CYS A 178 9.24 -7.89 -1.99
CA CYS A 178 9.75 -6.81 -1.13
C CYS A 178 11.18 -6.38 -1.50
N ILE A 179 11.99 -7.27 -2.11
CA ILE A 179 13.32 -6.94 -2.66
C ILE A 179 13.29 -5.80 -3.70
N LEU A 180 12.13 -5.49 -4.27
CA LEU A 180 11.96 -4.38 -5.21
C LEU A 180 11.66 -3.04 -4.49
N ASN A 181 11.57 -3.05 -3.17
CA ASN A 181 11.44 -1.86 -2.34
C ASN A 181 12.79 -1.53 -1.67
N PRO A 182 13.59 -0.56 -2.18
CA PRO A 182 14.93 -0.29 -1.67
C PRO A 182 14.98 0.18 -0.20
N ILE A 183 13.87 0.71 0.33
CA ILE A 183 13.79 1.13 1.75
C ILE A 183 14.03 -0.05 2.71
N GLU A 184 13.75 -1.28 2.30
CA GLU A 184 14.04 -2.50 3.08
C GLU A 184 15.54 -2.61 3.41
N MET A 185 16.41 -2.17 2.50
CA MET A 185 17.85 -2.13 2.73
C MET A 185 18.23 -1.05 3.74
N ALA A 186 17.53 0.08 3.73
CA ALA A 186 17.70 1.12 4.75
C ALA A 186 17.22 0.61 6.12
N TRP A 187 16.10 -0.12 6.17
CA TRP A 187 15.59 -0.76 7.37
C TRP A 187 16.54 -1.78 7.96
N SER A 188 17.24 -2.56 7.15
CA SER A 188 18.30 -3.45 7.66
C SER A 188 19.33 -2.66 8.47
N GLN A 189 19.83 -1.55 7.92
CA GLN A 189 20.85 -0.73 8.58
C GLN A 189 20.33 -0.05 9.84
N VAL A 190 19.10 0.49 9.81
CA VAL A 190 18.46 1.11 10.98
C VAL A 190 18.26 0.09 12.09
N LYS A 191 17.75 -1.11 11.77
CA LYS A 191 17.57 -2.19 12.76
C LYS A 191 18.88 -2.60 13.41
N ASP A 192 19.94 -2.75 12.62
CA ASP A 192 21.27 -3.09 13.13
C ASP A 192 21.80 -2.00 14.06
N PHE A 193 21.67 -0.74 13.67
CA PHE A 193 22.10 0.40 14.48
C PHE A 193 21.35 0.46 15.82
N VAL A 194 20.02 0.39 15.77
CA VAL A 194 19.16 0.47 16.97
C VAL A 194 19.45 -0.72 17.89
N THR A 195 19.58 -1.92 17.35
CA THR A 195 19.88 -3.14 18.13
C THR A 195 21.25 -3.04 18.82
N LYS A 196 22.28 -2.53 18.11
CA LYS A 196 23.61 -2.30 18.71
C LYS A 196 23.54 -1.27 19.83
N LYS A 197 22.79 -0.18 19.66
CA LYS A 197 22.60 0.84 20.69
C LYS A 197 21.87 0.31 21.91
N MET A 198 20.82 -0.51 21.74
CA MET A 198 20.11 -1.14 22.86
C MET A 198 21.00 -2.05 23.69
N ARG A 199 21.92 -2.80 23.05
CA ARG A 199 22.89 -3.64 23.77
C ARG A 199 23.94 -2.85 24.58
N GLN A 200 24.15 -1.58 24.27
CA GLN A 200 25.09 -0.71 25.01
C GLN A 200 24.42 0.00 26.19
N LEU A 201 23.08 0.07 26.20
CA LEU A 201 22.30 0.74 27.23
C LEU A 201 21.82 -0.22 28.33
N ASN A 202 21.93 -1.52 28.10
CA ASN A 202 21.65 -2.61 29.05
C ASN A 202 22.96 -3.19 29.58
#